data_AF-A0A1Q7XBB6-F1
#
_entry.id   AF-A0A1Q7XBB6-F1
#
_cell.length_a   1.000
_cell.length_b   1.000
_cell.length_c   1.000
_cell.angle_alpha   90.00
_cell.angle_beta   90.00
_cell.angle_gamma   90.00
#
_symmetry.space_group_name_H-M   'P 1'
#
loop_
_entity.id
_entity.type
_entity.pdbx_description
1 polymer ?
#
loop_
_entity_poly.entity_id
_entity_poly.type
_entity_poly.pdbx_seq_one_letter_code
_entity_poly.pdbx_strand_id
1 'polypeptide(L)'
;MQIVRDLLTVTEECGVNGINVTALLTRANLSHSRLSKFMENLTGAGLINKIEYDGKNTFVITPKGKQYLESYGKFQSLADSFGLEL
;
A
#
# COMPACT_ATOMS: atom_id res chain seq x y z
N MET A 1 12.21 -2.18 0.39
CA MET A 1 10.92 -2.27 -0.39
C MET A 1 9.98 -1.11 -0.01
N GLN A 2 10.44 0.14 -0.16
CA GLN A 2 9.74 1.31 0.38
C GLN A 2 8.39 1.58 -0.29
N ILE A 3 8.30 1.44 -1.62
CA ILE A 3 7.06 1.72 -2.38
C ILE A 3 5.85 0.91 -1.86
N VAL A 4 6.04 -0.37 -1.52
CA VAL A 4 4.94 -1.22 -1.01
C VAL A 4 4.48 -0.73 0.36
N ARG A 5 5.43 -0.40 1.24
CA ARG A 5 5.12 0.19 2.56
C ARG A 5 4.38 1.51 2.37
N ASP A 6 4.84 2.39 1.49
CA ASP A 6 4.25 3.72 1.30
C ASP A 6 2.81 3.61 0.79
N LEU A 7 2.57 2.75 -0.20
CA LEU A 7 1.22 2.50 -0.74
C LEU A 7 0.28 1.91 0.31
N LEU A 8 0.75 0.97 1.14
CA LEU A 8 -0.04 0.40 2.22
C LEU A 8 -0.30 1.42 3.34
N THR A 9 0.69 2.24 3.68
CA THR A 9 0.55 3.31 4.69
C THR A 9 -0.52 4.31 4.25
N VAL A 10 -0.44 4.78 3.00
CA VAL A 10 -1.42 5.72 2.44
C VAL A 10 -2.84 5.12 2.41
N THR A 11 -2.98 3.84 2.06
CA THR A 11 -4.30 3.18 2.07
C THR A 11 -4.82 2.95 3.49
N GLU A 12 -3.96 2.74 4.48
CA GLU A 12 -4.33 2.65 5.90
C GLU A 12 -4.81 4.00 6.45
N GLU A 13 -4.10 5.09 6.16
CA GLU A 13 -4.46 6.45 6.58
C GLU A 13 -5.84 6.89 6.07
N CYS A 14 -6.25 6.39 4.89
CA CYS A 14 -7.57 6.69 4.32
C CYS A 14 -8.71 5.85 4.93
N GLY A 15 -8.37 4.79 5.67
CA GLY A 15 -9.33 3.97 6.40
C GLY A 15 -10.45 3.40 5.52
N VAL A 16 -11.66 3.34 6.08
CA VAL A 16 -12.85 2.73 5.43
C VAL A 16 -13.33 3.48 4.18
N ASN A 17 -13.00 4.77 4.07
CA ASN A 17 -13.34 5.56 2.88
C ASN A 17 -12.50 5.15 1.67
N GLY A 18 -11.34 4.52 1.93
CA GLY A 18 -10.38 4.14 0.92
C GLY A 18 -9.79 5.33 0.16
N ILE A 19 -8.95 5.02 -0.82
CA ILE A 19 -8.30 6.02 -1.66
C ILE A 19 -8.47 5.66 -3.13
N ASN A 20 -8.79 6.67 -3.95
CA ASN A 20 -8.90 6.48 -5.39
C ASN A 20 -7.53 6.46 -6.08
N VAL A 21 -7.47 5.89 -7.28
CA VAL A 21 -6.24 5.79 -8.10
C VAL A 21 -5.56 7.16 -8.27
N THR A 22 -6.33 8.20 -8.54
CA THR A 22 -5.80 9.55 -8.82
C THR A 22 -5.06 10.13 -7.62
N ALA A 23 -5.63 10.02 -6.42
CA ALA A 23 -5.00 10.47 -5.19
C ALA A 23 -3.77 9.63 -4.81
N LEU A 24 -3.81 8.31 -5.09
CA LEU A 24 -2.66 7.41 -4.95
C LEU A 24 -1.50 7.81 -5.86
N LEU A 25 -1.76 8.17 -7.13
CA LEU A 25 -0.74 8.64 -8.06
C LEU A 25 -0.03 9.89 -7.57
N THR A 26 -0.79 10.86 -7.06
CA THR A 26 -0.24 12.11 -6.55
C THR A 26 0.65 11.89 -5.32
N ARG A 27 0.30 10.94 -4.45
CA ARG A 27 1.07 10.67 -3.22
C ARG A 27 2.28 9.75 -3.44
N ALA A 28 2.17 8.77 -4.33
CA ALA A 28 3.22 7.77 -4.52
C ALA A 28 4.37 8.23 -5.42
N ASN A 29 4.22 9.36 -6.13
CA ASN A 29 5.18 9.84 -7.14
C ASN A 29 5.55 8.75 -8.18
N LEU A 30 4.55 7.95 -8.57
CA LEU A 30 4.69 6.87 -9.53
C LEU A 30 3.96 7.21 -10.84
N SER A 31 4.50 6.73 -11.96
CA SER A 31 3.74 6.72 -13.21
C SER A 31 2.53 5.79 -13.12
N HIS A 32 1.49 6.06 -13.91
CA HIS A 32 0.26 5.27 -13.94
C HIS A 32 0.53 3.76 -14.12
N SER A 33 1.35 3.39 -15.10
CA SER A 33 1.66 1.97 -15.37
C SER A 33 2.34 1.27 -14.17
N ARG A 34 3.24 1.95 -13.46
CA ARG A 34 3.90 1.37 -12.29
C ARG A 34 2.91 1.20 -11.14
N LEU A 35 2.11 2.22 -10.87
CA LEU A 35 1.09 2.14 -9.84
C LEU A 35 0.09 1.01 -10.12
N SER A 36 -0.41 0.89 -11.35
CA SER A 36 -1.35 -0.18 -11.73
C SER A 36 -0.79 -1.57 -11.41
N LYS A 37 0.48 -1.83 -11.76
CA LYS A 37 1.14 -3.11 -11.42
C LYS A 37 1.24 -3.34 -9.91
N PHE A 38 1.55 -2.29 -9.14
CA PHE A 38 1.56 -2.41 -7.68
C PHE A 38 0.16 -2.68 -7.13
N MET A 39 -0.88 -2.00 -7.61
CA MET A 39 -2.26 -2.22 -7.17
C MET A 39 -2.72 -3.65 -7.49
N GLU A 40 -2.39 -4.17 -8.69
CA GLU A 40 -2.64 -5.56 -9.06
C GLU A 40 -1.92 -6.54 -8.13
N ASN A 41 -0.63 -6.33 -7.86
CA ASN A 41 0.15 -7.20 -6.98
C ASN A 41 -0.36 -7.17 -5.53
N LEU A 42 -0.68 -5.99 -4.99
CA LEU A 42 -1.18 -5.84 -3.62
C LEU A 42 -2.59 -6.43 -3.46
N THR A 43 -3.44 -6.26 -4.48
CA THR A 43 -4.78 -6.86 -4.51
C THR A 43 -4.68 -8.38 -4.64
N GLY A 44 -3.85 -8.88 -5.56
CA GLY A 44 -3.61 -10.31 -5.74
C GLY A 44 -2.99 -10.99 -4.51
N ALA A 45 -2.16 -10.27 -3.74
CA ALA A 45 -1.62 -10.73 -2.47
C ALA A 45 -2.62 -10.63 -1.30
N GLY A 46 -3.79 -10.01 -1.50
CA GLY A 46 -4.81 -9.79 -0.48
C GLY A 46 -4.44 -8.77 0.59
N LEU A 47 -3.51 -7.85 0.29
CA LEU A 47 -3.06 -6.79 1.21
C LEU A 47 -3.98 -5.56 1.13
N ILE A 48 -4.61 -5.34 -0.02
CA ILE A 48 -5.66 -4.34 -0.24
C ILE A 48 -6.84 -4.97 -0.96
N ASN A 49 -8.02 -4.38 -0.81
CA ASN A 49 -9.20 -4.67 -1.60
C ASN A 49 -9.44 -3.54 -2.60
N LYS A 50 -9.86 -3.90 -3.81
CA LYS A 50 -10.40 -2.98 -4.82
C LYS A 50 -11.92 -2.95 -4.70
N ILE A 51 -12.48 -1.76 -4.53
CA ILE A 51 -13.91 -1.48 -4.55
C ILE A 51 -14.19 -0.65 -5.80
N GLU A 52 -15.11 -1.11 -6.63
CA GLU A 52 -15.53 -0.39 -7.83
C GLU A 52 -16.93 0.19 -7.63
N TYR A 53 -17.07 1.50 -7.78
CA TYR A 53 -18.33 2.21 -7.63
C TYR A 53 -18.40 3.37 -8.62
N ASP A 54 -19.49 3.48 -9.36
CA ASP A 54 -19.71 4.55 -10.36
C ASP A 54 -18.54 4.68 -11.37
N GLY A 55 -18.00 3.54 -11.82
CA GLY A 55 -16.85 3.48 -12.73
C GLY A 55 -15.51 3.93 -12.13
N LYS A 56 -15.47 4.21 -10.82
CA LYS A 56 -14.25 4.62 -10.10
C LYS A 56 -13.74 3.50 -9.21
N ASN A 57 -12.42 3.40 -9.14
CA ASN A 57 -11.72 2.42 -8.32
C ASN A 57 -11.25 3.08 -7.02
N THR A 58 -11.63 2.47 -5.91
CA THR A 58 -11.20 2.84 -4.54
C THR A 58 -10.50 1.64 -3.91
N PHE A 59 -9.39 1.88 -3.22
CA PHE A 59 -8.62 0.84 -2.55
C PHE A 59 -8.67 1.01 -1.04
N VAL A 60 -8.85 -0.10 -0.32
CA VAL A 60 -8.93 -0.15 1.14
C VAL A 60 -7.96 -1.22 1.64
N ILE A 61 -7.16 -0.91 2.66
CA ILE A 61 -6.26 -1.88 3.27
C ILE A 61 -7.04 -3.02 3.93
N THR A 62 -6.57 -4.26 3.79
CA THR A 62 -7.16 -5.41 4.48
C THR A 62 -6.55 -5.60 5.88
N PRO A 63 -7.16 -6.41 6.76
CA PRO A 63 -6.50 -6.81 8.01
C PRO A 63 -5.11 -7.45 7.78
N LYS A 64 -4.97 -8.25 6.71
CA LYS A 64 -3.68 -8.84 6.31
C LYS A 64 -2.67 -7.76 5.89
N GLY A 65 -3.11 -6.72 5.19
CA GLY A 65 -2.28 -5.57 4.84
C GLY A 65 -1.73 -4.84 6.05
N LYS A 66 -2.57 -4.64 7.09
CA LYS A 66 -2.14 -4.01 8.35
C LYS A 66 -1.10 -4.85 9.08
N GLN A 67 -1.34 -6.16 9.19
CA GLN A 67 -0.37 -7.10 9.78
C GLN A 67 0.97 -7.12 9.03
N TYR A 68 0.92 -6.96 7.70
CA TYR A 68 2.13 -6.82 6.88
C TYR A 68 2.90 -5.55 7.23
N LEU A 69 2.24 -4.39 7.37
CA LEU A 69 2.89 -3.14 7.79
C LEU A 69 3.54 -3.24 9.17
N GLU A 70 2.85 -3.84 10.15
CA GLU A 70 3.40 -4.07 11.48
C GLU A 70 4.65 -4.96 11.42
N SER A 71 4.61 -6.04 10.62
CA SER A 71 5.73 -6.96 10.44
C SER A 71 6.90 -6.28 9.73
N TYR A 72 6.61 -5.44 8.74
CA TYR A 72 7.62 -4.63 8.06
C TYR A 72 8.33 -3.68 9.02
N GLY A 73 7.58 -2.99 9.89
CA GLY A 73 8.15 -2.10 10.91
C GLY A 73 9.10 -2.83 11.86
N LYS A 74 8.69 -4.01 12.36
CA LYS A 74 9.54 -4.87 13.21
C LYS A 74 10.81 -5.33 12.49
N PHE A 75 10.67 -5.74 11.23
CA PHE A 75 11.80 -6.15 10.41
C PHE A 75 12.75 -4.99 10.14
N GLN A 76 12.24 -3.79 9.90
CA GLN A 76 13.04 -2.59 9.72
C GLN A 76 13.82 -2.24 10.99
N SER A 77 13.17 -2.19 12.14
CA SER A 77 13.86 -1.95 13.42
C SER A 77 14.94 -2.98 13.72
N LEU A 78 14.72 -4.25 13.32
CA LEU A 78 15.73 -5.30 13.44
C LEU A 78 16.93 -5.03 12.50
N ALA A 79 16.68 -4.72 11.23
CA ALA A 79 17.73 -4.39 10.27
C ALA A 79 18.56 -3.18 10.73
N ASP A 80 17.89 -2.13 11.22
CA ASP A 80 18.53 -0.93 11.76
C ASP A 80 19.43 -1.28 12.96
N SER A 81 19.01 -2.22 13.83
CA SER A 81 19.83 -2.67 14.97
C SER A 81 21.12 -3.40 14.56
N PHE A 82 21.18 -3.91 13.33
CA PHE A 82 22.37 -4.49 12.71
C PHE A 82 23.13 -3.50 11.81
N GLY A 83 22.69 -2.24 11.72
CA GLY A 83 23.28 -1.21 10.84
C GLY A 83 22.99 -1.44 9.35
N LEU A 84 21.89 -2.11 9.01
CA LEU A 84 21.46 -2.38 7.64
C LEU A 84 20.31 -1.45 7.22
N GLU A 85 20.37 -0.92 6.00
CA GLU A 85 19.28 -0.12 5.41
C GLU A 85 18.42 -0.95 4.41
N LEU A 86 17.12 -0.60 4.28
CA LEU A 86 16.07 -1.35 3.57
C LEU A 86 15.30 -0.61 2.46
#